data_AF-A0A2E4JTN0-F1
#
_entry.id   AF-A0A2E4JTN0-F1
#
_cell.length_a   1.000
_cell.length_b   1.000
_cell.length_c   1.000
_cell.angle_alpha   90.00
_cell.angle_beta   90.00
_cell.angle_gamma   90.00
#
_symmetry.space_group_name_H-M   'P 1'
#
loop_
_entity.id
_entity.type
_entity.pdbx_description
1 polymer ?
#
loop_
_entity_poly.entity_id
_entity_poly.type
_entity_poly.pdbx_seq_one_letter_code
_entity_poly.pdbx_strand_id
1 'polypeptide(L)'
;MRLYITCIKDEMMRVVAYWISTAMVMISIIFSWNEKAVTAEVWALLLLTPLPIALALSIENKQYKQNTSMKIIWDEEEEDIDLNNQIGDPEEAGFDVPVL
;
A
#
# COMPACT_ATOMS: atom_id res chain seq x y z
N MET A 1 9.04 -20.69 26.67
CA MET A 1 7.73 -21.17 26.18
C MET A 1 6.88 -20.08 25.51
N ARG A 2 6.71 -18.87 26.11
CA ARG A 2 5.93 -17.76 25.49
C ARG A 2 6.45 -17.25 24.14
N LEU A 3 7.77 -17.22 23.93
CA LEU A 3 8.40 -16.81 22.66
C LEU A 3 8.17 -17.81 21.51
N TYR A 4 8.05 -19.10 21.81
CA TYR A 4 7.79 -20.13 20.79
C TYR A 4 6.33 -20.08 20.29
N ILE A 5 5.40 -19.80 21.20
CA ILE A 5 3.96 -19.72 20.90
C ILE A 5 3.61 -18.48 20.07
N THR A 6 4.38 -17.39 20.20
CA THR A 6 4.20 -16.16 19.40
C THR A 6 4.73 -16.36 17.98
N CYS A 7 5.95 -16.89 17.86
CA CYS A 7 6.56 -17.23 16.56
C CYS A 7 5.65 -18.14 15.69
N ILE A 8 5.07 -19.19 16.29
CA ILE A 8 4.17 -20.12 15.55
C ILE A 8 2.86 -19.45 15.13
N LYS A 9 2.39 -18.46 15.90
CA LYS A 9 1.16 -17.71 15.60
C LYS A 9 1.37 -16.77 14.42
N ASP A 10 2.52 -16.12 14.34
CA ASP A 10 2.86 -15.21 13.25
C ASP A 10 3.03 -15.94 11.92
N GLU A 11 3.66 -17.12 11.93
CA GLU A 11 3.76 -17.99 10.76
C GLU A 11 2.38 -18.42 10.25
N MET A 12 1.49 -18.86 11.16
CA MET A 12 0.12 -19.22 10.80
C MET A 12 -0.68 -18.02 10.25
N MET A 13 -0.52 -16.82 10.81
CA MET A 13 -1.19 -15.61 10.30
C MET A 13 -0.74 -15.24 8.88
N ARG A 14 0.56 -15.38 8.58
CA ARG A 14 1.08 -15.15 7.23
C ARG A 14 0.49 -16.13 6.23
N VAL A 15 0.47 -17.42 6.58
CA VAL A 15 -0.15 -18.45 5.72
C VAL A 15 -1.61 -18.14 5.46
N VAL A 16 -2.38 -17.78 6.50
CA VAL A 16 -3.80 -17.38 6.34
C VAL A 16 -3.95 -16.14 5.46
N ALA A 17 -3.11 -15.11 5.62
CA ALA A 17 -3.14 -13.92 4.79
C ALA A 17 -2.85 -14.21 3.30
N TYR A 18 -1.90 -15.11 3.02
CA TYR A 18 -1.62 -15.57 1.66
C TYR A 18 -2.81 -16.30 1.05
N TRP A 19 -3.45 -17.21 1.80
CA TRP A 19 -4.64 -17.91 1.33
C TRP A 19 -5.80 -16.97 1.04
N ILE A 20 -6.05 -15.99 1.92
CA ILE A 20 -7.09 -14.97 1.72
C ILE A 20 -6.81 -14.15 0.45
N SER A 21 -5.57 -13.68 0.28
CA SER A 21 -5.19 -12.89 -0.89
C SER A 21 -5.34 -13.70 -2.18
N THR A 22 -4.93 -14.97 -2.16
CA THR A 22 -5.07 -15.91 -3.28
C THR A 22 -6.55 -16.15 -3.61
N ALA A 23 -7.39 -16.33 -2.60
CA ALA A 23 -8.83 -16.51 -2.79
C ALA A 23 -9.48 -15.25 -3.41
N MET A 24 -9.08 -14.06 -2.99
CA MET A 24 -9.58 -12.81 -3.58
C MET A 24 -9.21 -12.67 -5.06
N VAL A 25 -7.98 -13.03 -5.44
CA VAL A 25 -7.57 -13.06 -6.87
C VAL A 25 -8.41 -14.07 -7.65
N MET A 26 -8.61 -15.27 -7.12
CA MET A 26 -9.46 -16.28 -7.78
C MET A 26 -10.90 -15.80 -7.98
N ILE A 27 -11.49 -15.16 -6.98
CA ILE A 27 -12.84 -14.57 -7.07
C ILE A 27 -12.87 -13.47 -8.14
N SER A 28 -11.86 -12.58 -8.16
CA SER A 28 -11.72 -11.52 -9.17
C SER A 28 -11.70 -12.08 -10.61
N ILE A 29 -10.95 -13.17 -10.85
CA ILE A 29 -10.89 -13.84 -12.15
C ILE A 29 -12.25 -14.45 -12.54
N ILE A 30 -12.92 -15.13 -11.61
CA ILE A 30 -14.24 -15.75 -11.85
C ILE A 30 -15.28 -14.67 -12.21
N PHE A 31 -15.26 -13.54 -11.49
CA PHE A 31 -16.18 -12.45 -11.72
C PHE A 31 -15.97 -11.83 -13.11
N SER A 32 -14.71 -11.57 -13.46
CA SER A 32 -14.34 -11.02 -14.77
C SER A 32 -14.68 -11.96 -15.94
N TRP A 33 -14.60 -13.29 -15.72
CA TRP A 33 -15.03 -14.28 -16.72
C TRP A 33 -16.54 -14.26 -16.97
N ASN A 34 -17.36 -14.09 -15.93
CA ASN A 34 -18.82 -14.03 -16.06
C ASN A 34 -19.27 -12.76 -16.79
N GLU A 35 -18.64 -11.62 -16.48
CA GLU A 35 -18.99 -10.32 -17.06
C GLU A 35 -18.33 -10.08 -18.43
N LYS A 36 -17.39 -10.95 -18.84
CA LYS A 36 -16.55 -10.82 -20.05
C LYS A 36 -15.80 -9.48 -20.13
N ALA A 37 -15.65 -8.80 -19.01
CA ALA A 37 -15.04 -7.50 -18.88
C ALA A 37 -14.36 -7.36 -17.51
N VAL A 38 -13.37 -6.48 -17.42
CA VAL A 38 -12.75 -6.10 -16.15
C VAL A 38 -13.49 -4.87 -15.64
N THR A 39 -14.55 -5.10 -14.86
CA THR A 39 -15.38 -4.03 -14.29
C THR A 39 -14.71 -3.36 -13.09
N ALA A 40 -15.22 -2.21 -12.66
CA ALA A 40 -14.69 -1.47 -11.51
C ALA A 40 -14.65 -2.31 -10.22
N GLU A 41 -15.58 -3.26 -10.09
CA GLU A 41 -15.68 -4.19 -8.96
C GLU A 41 -14.50 -5.18 -8.93
N VAL A 42 -14.12 -5.70 -10.11
CA VAL A 42 -12.95 -6.57 -10.29
C VAL A 42 -11.66 -5.81 -9.97
N TRP A 43 -11.55 -4.55 -10.41
CA TRP A 43 -10.42 -3.68 -10.08
C TRP A 43 -10.32 -3.40 -8.57
N ALA A 44 -11.45 -3.13 -7.91
CA ALA A 44 -11.49 -2.92 -6.47
C ALA A 44 -11.00 -4.16 -5.70
N LEU A 45 -11.44 -5.36 -6.11
CA LEU A 45 -10.99 -6.62 -5.52
C LEU A 45 -9.49 -6.83 -5.72
N LEU A 46 -8.97 -6.58 -6.93
CA LEU A 46 -7.55 -6.76 -7.25
C LEU A 46 -6.68 -5.80 -6.42
N LEU A 47 -7.08 -4.54 -6.30
CA LEU A 47 -6.41 -3.53 -5.46
C LEU A 47 -6.49 -3.84 -3.96
N LEU A 48 -7.49 -4.60 -3.52
CA LEU A 48 -7.65 -5.00 -2.13
C LEU A 48 -6.79 -6.23 -1.75
N THR A 49 -6.31 -7.01 -2.73
CA THR A 49 -5.50 -8.22 -2.49
C THR A 49 -4.21 -8.04 -1.69
N PRO A 50 -3.43 -6.94 -1.78
CA PRO A 50 -2.24 -6.79 -0.94
C PRO A 50 -2.56 -6.40 0.52
N LEU A 51 -3.79 -5.99 0.83
CA LEU A 51 -4.14 -5.47 2.15
C LEU A 51 -4.01 -6.51 3.28
N PRO A 52 -4.50 -7.76 3.15
CA PRO A 52 -4.33 -8.78 4.19
C PRO A 52 -2.86 -9.07 4.51
N ILE A 53 -1.99 -9.08 3.49
CA ILE A 53 -0.54 -9.28 3.65
C ILE A 53 0.08 -8.08 4.37
N ALA A 54 -0.26 -6.86 3.94
CA ALA A 54 0.23 -5.64 4.58
C ALA A 54 -0.16 -5.56 6.07
N LEU A 55 -1.39 -5.97 6.40
CA LEU A 55 -1.87 -6.04 7.79
C LEU A 55 -1.12 -7.09 8.61
N ALA A 56 -0.89 -8.30 8.06
CA ALA A 56 -0.14 -9.34 8.74
C ALA A 56 1.29 -8.88 9.09
N LEU A 57 1.97 -8.17 8.18
CA LEU A 57 3.31 -7.62 8.41
C LEU A 57 3.32 -6.46 9.42
N SER A 58 2.26 -5.65 9.46
CA SER A 58 2.13 -4.53 10.42
C SER A 58 2.01 -5.01 11.87
N ILE A 59 1.37 -6.16 12.10
CA ILE A 59 1.20 -6.75 13.45
C ILE A 59 2.55 -7.23 14.01
N GLU A 60 3.39 -7.84 13.18
CA GLU A 60 4.75 -8.29 13.54
C GLU A 60 5.63 -7.11 14.01
N ASN A 61 5.54 -5.98 13.29
CA ASN A 61 6.35 -4.81 13.57
C ASN A 61 6.02 -4.14 14.92
N LYS A 62 4.82 -4.38 15.48
CA LYS A 62 4.48 -3.95 16.85
C LYS A 62 5.21 -4.74 17.95
N GLN A 63 5.61 -5.99 17.70
CA GLN A 63 6.39 -6.77 18.66
C GLN A 63 7.88 -6.38 18.65
N TYR A 64 8.40 -5.97 17.49
CA TYR A 64 9.77 -5.43 17.36
C TYR A 64 9.90 -3.97 17.84
N LYS A 65 8.80 -3.19 17.82
CA LYS A 65 8.76 -1.78 18.22
C LYS A 65 8.91 -1.48 19.72
N GLN A 66 9.27 -2.44 20.56
CA GLN A 66 9.80 -2.09 21.89
C GLN A 66 11.26 -1.59 21.86
N ASN A 67 12.01 -1.78 20.76
CA ASN A 67 13.43 -1.36 20.69
C ASN A 67 13.84 -0.55 19.47
N THR A 68 12.92 -0.13 18.60
CA THR A 68 13.27 0.84 17.55
C THR A 68 12.06 1.69 17.24
N SER A 69 12.15 2.95 17.68
CA SER A 69 11.37 4.06 17.16
C SER A 69 11.69 4.19 15.68
N MET A 70 11.03 3.40 14.83
CA MET A 70 10.90 3.72 13.42
C MET A 70 9.91 4.88 13.35
N LYS A 71 10.46 6.08 13.61
CA LYS A 71 9.94 7.35 13.12
C LYS A 71 9.93 7.18 11.60
N ILE A 72 8.74 7.08 11.03
CA ILE A 72 8.60 7.40 9.61
C ILE A 72 8.92 8.88 9.58
N ILE A 73 10.17 9.20 9.27
CA ILE A 73 10.56 10.53 8.88
C ILE A 73 9.95 10.66 7.50
N TRP A 74 8.72 11.17 7.45
CA TRP A 74 8.45 12.11 6.37
C TRP A 74 9.53 13.17 6.57
N ASP A 75 10.44 13.33 5.62
CA ASP A 75 11.33 14.48 5.62
C ASP A 75 10.42 15.71 5.49
N GLU A 76 9.92 16.15 6.64
CA GLU A 76 9.68 17.54 6.97
C GLU A 76 11.03 18.19 7.28
N GLU A 77 12.09 17.82 6.54
CA GLU A 77 13.01 18.86 6.14
C GLU A 77 12.17 19.75 5.22
N GLU A 78 11.56 20.76 5.84
CA GLU A 78 11.49 22.09 5.25
C GLU A 78 12.91 22.45 4.80
N GLU A 79 13.42 21.81 3.75
CA GLU A 79 14.19 22.55 2.78
C GLU A 79 13.24 23.68 2.41
N ASP A 80 13.61 24.90 2.79
CA ASP A 80 13.18 26.10 2.11
C ASP A 80 13.55 25.92 0.62
N ILE A 81 12.84 25.07 -0.10
CA ILE A 81 12.84 25.04 -1.53
C ILE A 81 12.21 26.38 -1.85
N ASP A 82 13.04 27.34 -2.22
CA ASP A 82 12.64 28.63 -2.74
C ASP A 82 11.85 28.37 -4.04
N LEU A 83 10.59 28.00 -3.85
CA LEU A 83 9.64 27.58 -4.88
C LEU A 83 9.29 28.76 -5.79
N ASN A 84 9.66 29.98 -5.38
CA ASN A 84 9.52 31.20 -6.16
C ASN A 84 10.59 31.36 -7.26
N ASN A 85 11.65 30.55 -7.28
CA ASN A 85 12.79 30.82 -8.18
C ASN A 85 13.15 29.68 -9.15
N GLN A 86 12.42 28.56 -9.13
CA GLN A 86 12.71 27.40 -10.00
C GLN A 86 11.62 27.08 -11.03
N ILE A 87 10.48 27.76 -10.97
CA ILE A 87 9.43 27.63 -11.97
C ILE A 87 9.47 28.94 -12.77
N GLY A 88 10.20 28.93 -13.89
CA GLY A 88 10.15 30.03 -14.87
C GLY A 88 8.74 30.22 -15.42
N ASP A 89 8.52 31.33 -16.12
CA ASP A 89 7.18 31.70 -16.62
C ASP A 89 6.52 30.50 -17.34
N PRO A 90 5.28 30.11 -16.97
CA PRO A 90 4.66 28.89 -17.48
C PRO A 90 4.51 28.89 -19.01
N GLU A 91 4.46 30.08 -19.62
CA GLU A 91 4.49 30.29 -21.06
C GLU A 91 5.83 29.86 -21.71
N GLU A 92 6.96 30.16 -21.08
CA GLU A 92 8.29 29.78 -21.55
C GLU A 92 8.61 28.31 -21.23
N ALA A 93 8.00 27.77 -20.16
CA ALA A 93 8.08 26.36 -19.80
C ALA A 93 7.16 25.45 -20.64
N GLY A 94 6.34 26.00 -21.54
CA GLY A 94 5.47 25.25 -22.46
C GLY A 94 4.28 24.57 -21.78
N PHE A 95 3.90 25.03 -20.59
CA PHE A 95 2.68 24.58 -19.93
C PHE A 95 1.49 25.37 -20.45
N ASP A 96 0.42 24.67 -20.82
CA ASP A 96 -0.84 25.30 -21.23
C ASP A 96 -1.53 25.90 -20.01
N VAL A 97 -1.67 27.23 -19.96
CA VAL A 97 -2.28 27.95 -18.84
C VAL A 97 -3.80 28.02 -19.08
N PRO A 98 -4.63 27.40 -18.24
CA PRO A 98 -6.07 27.45 -18.43
C PRO A 98 -6.59 28.87 -18.25
N VAL A 99 -7.29 29.38 -19.27
CA VAL A 99 -7.98 30.67 -19.25
C VAL A 99 -9.35 30.46 -18.60
N LEU A 100 -9.68 31.26 -17.57
CA LEU A 100 -11.02 31.32 -16.97
C LEU A 100 -11.87 32.40 -17.65
#